data_AF-T1CRA9-F1
#
_entry.id   AF-T1CRA9-F1
#
_cell.length_a   1.000
_cell.length_b   1.000
_cell.length_c   1.000
_cell.angle_alpha   90.00
_cell.angle_beta   90.00
_cell.angle_gamma   90.00
#
_symmetry.space_group_name_H-M   'P 1'
#
loop_
_entity.id
_entity.type
_entity.pdbx_description
1 polymer ?
#
loop_
_entity_poly.entity_id
_entity_poly.type
_entity_poly.pdbx_seq_one_letter_code
_entity_poly.pdbx_strand_id
1 'polypeptide(L)'
;KVSLVRHHGRGIFAGAPSPLPAGRYHSLVVDPATIPQELEVDATTDDGLVMALRHRERPLFGVQFHPESVLTPDGPRLVDTFLARTGGGR
;
A
#
# COMPACT_ATOMS: atom_id res chain seq x y z
N LYS A 1 -1.16 12.93 9.42
CA LYS A 1 -2.59 12.54 9.50
C LYS A 1 -2.69 11.02 9.46
N VAL A 2 -3.66 10.42 10.17
CA VAL A 2 -3.99 8.99 10.02
C VAL A 2 -5.17 8.86 9.06
N SER A 3 -5.09 7.90 8.15
CA SER A 3 -6.17 7.53 7.22
C SER A 3 -6.43 6.03 7.33
N LEU A 4 -7.70 5.63 7.23
CA LEU A 4 -8.05 4.22 7.07
C LEU A 4 -7.88 3.82 5.61
N VAL A 5 -7.11 2.77 5.37
CA VAL A 5 -6.75 2.27 4.05
C VAL A 5 -7.38 0.90 3.86
N ARG A 6 -8.31 0.78 2.91
CA ARG A 6 -8.85 -0.50 2.43
C ARG A 6 -7.98 -1.05 1.33
N HIS A 7 -7.73 -2.34 1.38
CA HIS A 7 -6.94 -3.05 0.37
C HIS A 7 -7.55 -4.40 0.04
N HIS A 8 -7.05 -5.03 -1.03
CA HIS A 8 -7.53 -6.33 -1.49
C HIS A 8 -6.88 -7.54 -0.80
N GLY A 9 -5.96 -7.33 0.17
CA GLY A 9 -5.36 -8.40 0.97
C GLY A 9 -4.37 -9.26 0.17
N ARG A 10 -3.83 -8.69 -0.91
CA ARG A 10 -2.89 -9.33 -1.85
C ARG A 10 -1.55 -8.60 -1.80
N GLY A 11 -0.53 -9.18 -2.43
CA GLY A 11 0.80 -8.57 -2.48
C GLY A 11 1.36 -8.31 -1.08
N ILE A 12 1.78 -7.08 -0.82
CA ILE A 12 2.32 -6.65 0.47
C ILE A 12 1.28 -6.61 1.60
N PHE A 13 -0.02 -6.61 1.26
CA PHE A 13 -1.13 -6.60 2.23
C PHE A 13 -1.60 -8.01 2.64
N ALA A 14 -0.90 -9.06 2.21
CA ALA A 14 -1.31 -10.44 2.50
C ALA A 14 -1.33 -10.70 4.03
N GLY A 15 -2.51 -11.05 4.54
CA GLY A 15 -2.72 -11.31 5.97
C GLY A 15 -2.77 -10.07 6.86
N ALA A 16 -2.74 -8.85 6.30
CA ALA A 16 -2.99 -7.62 7.03
C ALA A 16 -4.51 -7.36 7.19
N PRO A 17 -4.96 -6.72 8.29
CA PRO A 17 -6.35 -6.34 8.47
C PRO A 17 -6.78 -5.27 7.44
N SER A 18 -8.03 -5.31 7.00
CA SER A 18 -8.59 -4.32 6.06
C SER A 18 -9.92 -3.77 6.61
N PRO A 19 -10.08 -2.45 6.80
CA PRO A 19 -9.06 -1.41 6.60
C PRO A 19 -7.95 -1.43 7.66
N LEU A 20 -6.78 -0.88 7.33
CA LEU A 20 -5.70 -0.60 8.29
C LEU A 20 -5.48 0.91 8.50
N PRO A 21 -5.10 1.35 9.71
CA PRO A 21 -4.66 2.73 9.94
C PRO A 21 -3.27 2.98 9.34
N ALA A 22 -3.13 4.05 8.57
CA ALA A 22 -1.88 4.43 7.93
C ALA A 22 -1.53 5.92 8.11
N GLY A 23 -0.27 6.18 8.44
CA GLY A 23 0.30 7.50 8.56
C GLY A 23 0.55 8.17 7.21
N ARG A 24 0.10 9.41 7.05
CA ARG A 24 0.31 10.26 5.86
C ARG A 24 0.86 11.62 6.25
N TYR A 25 1.83 12.10 5.47
CA TYR A 25 2.38 13.46 5.58
C TYR A 25 2.19 14.29 4.29
N HIS A 26 1.82 13.66 3.17
CA HIS A 26 1.72 14.31 1.86
C HIS A 26 0.29 14.76 1.52
N SER A 27 0.19 15.93 0.88
CA SER A 27 -1.06 16.49 0.36
C SER A 27 -1.40 16.02 -1.05
N LEU A 28 -0.39 15.83 -1.91
CA LEU A 28 -0.59 15.33 -3.27
C LEU A 28 -0.95 13.85 -3.27
N VAL A 29 -1.78 13.46 -4.23
CA VAL A 29 -2.26 12.10 -4.47
C VAL A 29 -2.22 11.83 -5.97
N VAL A 30 -2.03 10.56 -6.36
CA VAL A 30 -2.07 10.18 -7.77
C VAL A 30 -3.49 10.34 -8.31
N ASP A 31 -3.60 10.88 -9.53
CA ASP A 31 -4.86 10.90 -10.27
C ASP A 31 -5.11 9.50 -10.87
N PRO A 32 -6.21 8.81 -10.50
CA PRO A 32 -6.54 7.49 -11.03
C PRO A 32 -6.58 7.42 -12.55
N ALA A 33 -6.98 8.51 -13.23
CA ALA A 33 -7.07 8.56 -14.70
C ALA A 33 -5.69 8.53 -15.38
N THR A 34 -4.62 8.80 -14.63
CA THR A 34 -3.24 8.85 -15.14
C THR A 34 -2.46 7.56 -14.89
N ILE A 35 -3.06 6.58 -14.22
CA ILE A 35 -2.38 5.33 -13.89
C ILE A 35 -2.19 4.51 -15.18
N PRO A 36 -0.94 4.15 -15.53
CA PRO A 36 -0.67 3.36 -16.74
C PRO A 36 -1.17 1.91 -16.56
N GLN A 37 -1.47 1.23 -17.67
CA GLN A 37 -2.14 -0.08 -17.64
C GLN A 37 -1.33 -1.18 -16.94
N GLU A 38 0.00 -1.04 -16.86
CA GLU A 38 0.90 -1.98 -16.20
C GLU A 38 0.76 -1.95 -14.67
N LEU A 39 0.15 -0.89 -14.13
CA LEU A 39 -0.14 -0.74 -12.71
C LEU A 39 -1.64 -0.95 -12.44
N GLU A 40 -1.94 -1.38 -11.22
CA GLU A 40 -3.30 -1.43 -10.71
C GLU A 40 -3.39 -0.90 -9.28
N VAL A 41 -4.54 -0.29 -8.97
CA VAL A 41 -4.86 0.19 -7.62
C VAL A 41 -5.05 -1.02 -6.71
N ASP A 42 -4.29 -1.06 -5.62
CA ASP A 42 -4.31 -2.17 -4.66
C ASP A 42 -4.89 -1.76 -3.29
N ALA A 43 -4.88 -0.46 -3.00
CA ALA A 43 -5.50 0.10 -1.80
C ALA A 43 -6.02 1.53 -2.01
N THR A 44 -7.13 1.86 -1.33
CA THR A 44 -7.74 3.20 -1.32
C THR A 44 -8.24 3.60 0.07
N THR A 45 -8.52 4.87 0.28
CA THR A 45 -9.39 5.33 1.38
C THR A 45 -10.87 5.20 1.02
N ASP A 46 -11.77 5.43 1.98
CA ASP A 46 -13.23 5.42 1.78
C ASP A 46 -13.69 6.52 0.79
N ASP A 47 -12.99 7.64 0.74
CA ASP A 47 -13.22 8.75 -0.20
C ASP A 47 -12.51 8.55 -1.56
N GLY A 48 -11.96 7.36 -1.81
CA GLY A 48 -11.43 6.97 -3.12
C GLY A 48 -10.00 7.43 -3.43
N LEU A 49 -9.27 8.00 -2.45
CA LEU A 49 -7.87 8.34 -2.66
C LEU A 49 -7.05 7.07 -2.85
N VAL A 50 -6.22 7.03 -3.88
CA VAL A 50 -5.31 5.90 -4.13
C VAL A 50 -4.21 5.90 -3.09
N MET A 51 -4.09 4.78 -2.38
CA MET A 51 -3.16 4.61 -1.27
C MET A 51 -2.07 3.58 -1.54
N ALA A 52 -2.30 2.66 -2.47
CA ALA A 52 -1.28 1.75 -2.97
C ALA A 52 -1.52 1.36 -4.42
N LEU A 53 -0.42 1.13 -5.13
CA LEU A 53 -0.36 0.60 -6.48
C LEU A 53 0.51 -0.66 -6.49
N ARG A 54 0.19 -1.59 -7.38
CA ARG A 54 1.10 -2.69 -7.70
C ARG A 54 1.23 -2.87 -9.20
N HIS A 55 2.40 -3.30 -9.62
CA HIS A 55 2.59 -3.74 -10.99
C HIS A 55 1.86 -5.07 -11.21
N ARG A 56 1.22 -5.23 -12.36
CA ARG A 56 0.44 -6.44 -12.68
C ARG A 56 1.31 -7.70 -12.73
N GLU A 57 2.49 -7.59 -13.33
CA GLU A 57 3.38 -8.73 -13.58
C GLU A 57 4.67 -8.78 -12.74
N ARG A 58 5.17 -7.62 -12.28
CA ARG A 58 6.45 -7.51 -11.56
C ARG A 58 6.23 -7.39 -10.06
N PRO A 59 7.17 -7.83 -9.21
CA PRO A 59 7.09 -7.65 -7.75
C PRO A 59 7.41 -6.20 -7.34
N LEU A 60 6.72 -5.23 -7.93
CA LEU A 60 6.86 -3.80 -7.69
C LEU A 60 5.59 -3.27 -7.05
N PHE A 61 5.76 -2.58 -5.92
CA PHE A 61 4.68 -2.07 -5.09
C PHE A 61 5.00 -0.62 -4.73
N GLY A 62 3.99 0.24 -4.76
CA GLY A 62 4.07 1.63 -4.32
C GLY A 62 3.00 1.91 -3.27
N VAL A 63 3.36 2.63 -2.21
CA VAL A 63 2.43 3.08 -1.16
C VAL A 63 2.51 4.59 -1.02
N GLN A 64 1.36 5.23 -0.83
CA GLN A 64 1.25 6.68 -0.63
C GLN A 64 1.41 7.09 0.85
N PHE A 65 1.24 6.12 1.75
CA PHE A 65 1.42 6.25 3.19
C PHE A 65 2.82 5.82 3.62
N HIS A 66 3.14 6.05 4.89
CA HIS A 66 4.42 5.76 5.51
C HIS A 66 4.35 4.46 6.32
N PRO A 67 4.72 3.29 5.77
CA PRO A 67 4.74 2.03 6.50
C PRO A 67 5.80 2.02 7.63
N GLU A 68 6.79 2.91 7.58
CA GLU A 68 7.79 3.07 8.63
C GLU A 68 7.31 3.91 9.83
N SER A 69 6.20 4.62 9.68
CA SER A 69 5.70 5.53 10.72
C SER A 69 5.04 4.76 11.87
N VAL A 70 5.20 5.26 13.10
CA VAL A 70 4.47 4.78 14.29
C VAL A 70 2.95 4.87 14.13
N LEU A 71 2.49 5.71 13.19
CA LEU A 71 1.09 5.91 12.84
C LEU A 71 0.55 4.80 11.91
N THR A 72 1.39 3.86 11.50
CA THR A 72 1.03 2.67 10.71
C THR A 72 1.44 1.41 11.49
N PRO A 73 0.64 0.96 12.48
CA PRO A 73 0.99 -0.18 13.34
C PRO A 73 1.32 -1.47 12.59
N ASP A 74 0.62 -1.75 11.48
CA ASP A 74 0.88 -2.93 10.62
C ASP A 74 2.02 -2.72 9.61
N GLY A 75 2.67 -1.56 9.65
CA GLY A 75 3.74 -1.17 8.75
C GLY A 75 4.90 -2.17 8.66
N PRO A 76 5.48 -2.63 9.80
CA PRO A 76 6.51 -3.67 9.81
C PRO A 76 6.06 -4.96 9.10
N ARG A 77 4.82 -5.41 9.31
CA ARG A 77 4.25 -6.59 8.63
C ARG A 77 4.20 -6.41 7.11
N LEU A 78 3.83 -5.21 6.62
CA LEU A 78 3.80 -4.93 5.18
C LEU A 78 5.22 -5.02 4.59
N VAL A 79 6.22 -4.47 5.29
CA VAL A 79 7.63 -4.53 4.89
C VAL A 79 8.16 -5.96 4.90
N ASP A 80 7.86 -6.75 5.93
CA ASP A 80 8.23 -8.17 6.00
C ASP A 80 7.61 -8.97 4.85
N THR A 81 6.34 -8.70 4.55
CA THR A 81 5.63 -9.33 3.42
C THR A 81 6.24 -8.94 2.09
N PHE A 82 6.69 -7.69 1.94
CA PHE A 82 7.44 -7.25 0.77
C PHE A 82 8.75 -8.02 0.63
N LEU A 83 9.59 -8.06 1.67
CA LEU A 83 10.90 -8.74 1.65
C LEU A 83 10.77 -10.24 1.34
N ALA A 84 9.78 -10.91 1.94
CA ALA A 84 9.49 -12.31 1.68
C ALA A 84 9.12 -12.59 0.21
N ARG A 85 8.54 -11.61 -0.50
CA ARG A 85 8.09 -11.74 -1.89
C ARG A 85 9.10 -11.28 -2.93
N THR A 86 10.05 -10.40 -2.57
CA THR A 86 10.99 -9.78 -3.52
C THR A 86 12.41 -10.33 -3.44
N GLY A 87 12.64 -11.41 -2.70
CA GLY A 87 13.91 -12.14 -2.67
C GLY A 87 14.78 -11.83 -1.45
N GLY A 88 14.21 -11.29 -0.37
CA GLY A 88 14.88 -11.08 0.92
C GLY A 88 14.53 -12.13 1.99
N GLY A 89 14.00 -13.29 1.60
CA GLY A 89 13.81 -14.41 2.52
C GLY A 89 15.16 -15.03 2.89
N ARG A 90 15.47 -15.08 4.20
CA ARG A 90 16.55 -15.93 4.72
C ARG A 90 16.38 -17.38 4.29
#